data_AF-A0A3E4Q6S4-F1
#
_entry.id   AF-A0A3E4Q6S4-F1
#
_cell.length_a   1.000
_cell.length_b   1.000
_cell.length_c   1.000
_cell.angle_alpha   90.00
_cell.angle_beta   90.00
_cell.angle_gamma   90.00
#
_symmetry.space_group_name_H-M   'P 1'
#
loop_
_entity.id
_entity.type
_entity.pdbx_description
1 polymer ?
#
loop_
_entity_poly.entity_id
_entity_poly.type
_entity_poly.pdbx_seq_one_letter_code
_entity_poly.pdbx_strand_id
1 'polypeptide(L)'
;EMKSRMAKAIGERNEIECSFGTGKRIYRANDIRAKLPDTARCWTGMCYFVKNVMKFLRELCLALTEIWRFFIIIVTMRIYVCYPLSVKR
;
A
#
# COMPACT_ATOMS: atom_id res chain seq x y z
N GLU A 1 12.20 22.92 19.27
CA GLU A 1 10.73 22.72 19.30
C GLU A 1 9.99 23.31 18.09
N MET A 2 10.15 24.60 17.77
CA MET A 2 9.48 25.21 16.60
C MET A 2 9.87 24.56 15.26
N LYS A 3 11.16 24.24 15.07
CA LYS A 3 11.66 23.57 13.87
C LYS A 3 11.07 22.15 13.67
N SER A 4 10.90 21.38 14.74
CA SER A 4 10.31 20.02 14.65
C SER A 4 8.81 20.08 14.37
N ARG A 5 8.09 21.04 14.97
CA ARG A 5 6.68 21.29 14.65
C ARG A 5 6.48 21.71 13.19
N MET A 6 7.37 22.57 12.67
CA MET A 6 7.35 22.99 11.28
C MET A 6 7.64 21.82 10.33
N ALA A 7 8.64 20.99 10.62
CA ALA A 7 8.94 19.80 9.83
C ALA A 7 7.76 18.81 9.79
N LYS A 8 7.08 18.60 10.93
CA LYS A 8 5.87 17.77 10.98
C LYS A 8 4.75 18.31 10.09
N ALA A 9 4.45 19.61 10.19
CA ALA A 9 3.42 20.24 9.37
C ALA A 9 3.74 20.19 7.86
N ILE A 10 5.02 20.34 7.49
CA ILE A 10 5.48 20.18 6.11
C ILE A 10 5.28 18.72 5.65
N GLY A 11 5.62 17.74 6.48
CA GLY A 11 5.43 16.32 6.18
C GLY A 11 3.97 15.95 5.94
N GLU A 12 3.08 16.39 6.82
CA GLU A 12 1.62 16.17 6.68
C GLU A 12 1.08 16.78 5.38
N ARG A 13 1.50 18.00 5.04
CA ARG A 13 1.13 18.62 3.76
C ARG A 13 1.66 17.85 2.56
N ASN A 14 2.92 17.42 2.60
CA ASN A 14 3.56 16.71 1.51
C ASN A 14 2.87 15.37 1.23
N GLU A 15 2.44 14.65 2.27
CA GLU A 15 1.69 13.42 2.12
C GLU A 15 0.35 13.65 1.39
N ILE A 16 -0.39 14.69 1.79
CA ILE A 16 -1.66 15.08 1.17
C ILE A 16 -1.43 15.53 -0.28
N GLU A 17 -0.43 16.36 -0.54
CA GLU A 17 -0.10 16.85 -1.88
C GLU A 17 0.32 15.71 -2.82
N CYS A 18 1.14 14.77 -2.34
CA CYS A 18 1.50 13.56 -3.08
C CYS A 18 0.25 12.72 -3.42
N SER A 19 -0.68 12.59 -2.48
CA SER A 19 -1.98 11.94 -2.71
C SER A 19 -2.79 12.63 -3.81
N PHE A 20 -2.84 13.97 -3.82
CA PHE A 20 -3.49 14.73 -4.89
C PHE A 20 -2.80 14.54 -6.24
N GLY A 21 -1.47 14.62 -6.29
CA GLY A 21 -0.68 14.39 -7.51
C GLY A 21 -0.94 13.00 -8.10
N THR A 22 -0.93 11.97 -7.24
CA THR A 22 -1.24 10.59 -7.63
C THR A 22 -2.69 10.45 -8.12
N GLY A 23 -3.65 11.07 -7.43
CA GLY A 23 -5.06 11.09 -7.82
C GLY A 23 -5.28 11.69 -9.20
N LYS A 24 -4.58 12.78 -9.54
CA LYS A 24 -4.64 13.39 -10.87
C LYS A 24 -3.95 12.53 -11.93
N ARG A 25 -2.74 12.04 -11.66
CA ARG A 25 -1.92 11.32 -12.65
C ARG A 25 -2.45 9.91 -12.96
N ILE A 26 -2.77 9.11 -11.95
CA ILE A 26 -3.14 7.70 -12.12
C ILE A 26 -4.66 7.56 -12.27
N TYR A 27 -5.42 8.25 -11.42
CA TYR A 27 -6.88 8.09 -11.34
C TYR A 27 -7.65 9.15 -12.15
N ARG A 28 -6.92 10.04 -12.83
CA ARG A 28 -7.47 11.08 -13.71
C ARG A 28 -8.54 11.94 -13.03
N ALA A 29 -8.37 12.23 -11.74
CA ALA A 29 -9.32 13.01 -10.97
C ALA A 29 -9.53 14.44 -11.53
N ASN A 30 -8.59 14.94 -12.34
CA ASN A 30 -8.69 16.23 -13.04
C ASN A 30 -9.38 16.15 -14.41
N ASP A 31 -9.74 14.96 -14.90
CA ASP A 31 -10.39 14.74 -16.20
C ASP A 31 -11.78 14.10 -16.02
N ILE A 32 -12.48 14.47 -14.94
CA ILE A 32 -13.86 14.07 -14.69
C ILE A 32 -14.77 14.99 -15.50
N ARG A 33 -15.41 14.44 -16.53
CA ARG A 33 -16.29 15.19 -17.47
C ARG A 33 -17.78 15.03 -17.16
N ALA A 34 -18.11 14.92 -15.87
CA ALA A 34 -19.50 14.79 -15.45
C ALA A 34 -20.24 16.13 -15.61
N LYS A 35 -21.43 16.10 -16.22
CA LYS A 35 -22.25 17.29 -16.49
C LYS A 35 -22.96 17.83 -15.24
N LEU A 36 -23.36 16.94 -14.33
CA LEU A 36 -23.98 17.30 -13.05
C LEU A 36 -22.93 17.38 -11.93
N PRO A 37 -23.04 18.37 -11.04
CA PRO A 37 -22.09 18.55 -9.93
C PRO A 37 -22.10 17.37 -8.95
N ASP A 38 -23.26 16.78 -8.69
CA ASP A 38 -23.38 15.63 -7.78
C ASP A 38 -22.65 14.41 -8.35
N THR A 39 -22.82 14.16 -9.65
CA THR A 39 -22.10 13.08 -10.35
C THR A 39 -20.60 13.33 -10.31
N ALA A 40 -20.13 14.56 -10.55
CA ALA A 40 -18.71 14.91 -10.46
C ALA A 40 -18.13 14.68 -9.05
N ARG A 41 -18.90 15.00 -8.01
CA ARG A 41 -18.53 14.75 -6.61
C ARG A 41 -18.44 13.25 -6.32
N CYS A 42 -19.43 12.46 -6.75
CA CYS A 42 -19.40 11.00 -6.61
C CYS A 42 -18.19 10.38 -7.33
N TRP A 43 -17.90 10.81 -8.56
CA TRP A 43 -16.71 10.35 -9.30
C TRP A 43 -15.41 10.69 -8.57
N THR A 44 -15.30 11.92 -8.07
CA THR A 44 -14.12 12.34 -7.31
C THR A 44 -13.93 11.47 -6.07
N GLY A 45 -15.00 11.23 -5.31
CA GLY A 45 -14.96 10.33 -4.15
C GLY A 45 -14.56 8.91 -4.51
N MET A 46 -15.09 8.37 -5.62
CA MET A 46 -14.77 7.04 -6.11
C MET A 46 -13.28 6.91 -6.53
N CYS A 47 -12.72 7.91 -7.21
CA CYS A 47 -11.29 7.92 -7.57
C CYS A 47 -10.40 7.75 -6.33
N TYR A 48 -10.68 8.48 -5.25
CA TYR A 48 -9.91 8.36 -4.01
C TYR A 48 -10.22 7.07 -3.24
N PHE A 49 -11.45 6.58 -3.27
CA PHE A 49 -11.80 5.29 -2.69
C PHE A 49 -10.98 4.16 -3.32
N VAL A 50 -11.01 4.04 -4.66
CA VAL A 50 -10.25 3.02 -5.39
C VAL A 50 -8.74 3.15 -5.13
N LYS A 51 -8.22 4.38 -5.04
CA LYS A 51 -6.82 4.62 -4.65
C LYS A 51 -6.48 4.01 -3.29
N ASN A 52 -7.32 4.22 -2.29
CA ASN A 52 -7.11 3.69 -0.95
C ASN A 52 -7.25 2.16 -0.92
N VAL A 53 -8.23 1.60 -1.64
CA VAL A 53 -8.38 0.14 -1.77
C VAL A 53 -7.15 -0.49 -2.40
N MET A 54 -6.60 0.08 -3.48
CA MET A 54 -5.38 -0.45 -4.09
C MET A 54 -4.16 -0.34 -3.17
N LYS A 55 -4.03 0.75 -2.40
CA LYS A 55 -2.98 0.86 -1.39
C LYS A 55 -3.12 -0.24 -0.34
N PHE A 56 -4.34 -0.44 0.19
CA PHE A 56 -4.63 -1.48 1.16
C PHE A 56 -4.31 -2.89 0.62
N LEU A 57 -4.77 -3.22 -0.59
CA LEU A 57 -4.52 -4.53 -1.21
C LEU A 57 -3.03 -4.79 -1.43
N ARG A 58 -2.25 -3.76 -1.82
CA ARG A 58 -0.79 -3.89 -1.94
C ARG A 58 -0.14 -4.27 -0.62
N GLU A 59 -0.45 -3.53 0.45
CA GLU A 59 0.11 -3.81 1.78
C GLU A 59 -0.34 -5.17 2.31
N LEU A 60 -1.60 -5.54 2.06
CA LEU A 60 -2.13 -6.85 2.41
C LEU A 60 -1.36 -7.98 1.70
N CYS A 61 -1.13 -7.85 0.39
CA CYS A 61 -0.35 -8.84 -0.37
C CYS A 61 1.09 -8.96 0.14
N LEU A 62 1.74 -7.85 0.50
CA LEU A 62 3.08 -7.86 1.08
C LEU A 62 3.09 -8.59 2.43
N ALA A 63 2.14 -8.28 3.32
CA ALA A 63 2.02 -8.95 4.60
C ALA A 63 1.79 -10.46 4.46
N LEU A 64 0.89 -10.87 3.54
CA LEU A 64 0.65 -12.28 3.25
C LEU A 64 1.90 -12.98 2.69
N THR A 65 2.66 -12.28 1.83
CA THR A 65 3.92 -12.82 1.28
C THR A 65 4.94 -13.06 2.38
N GLU A 66 5.07 -12.15 3.34
CA GLU A 66 5.97 -12.31 4.48
C GLU A 66 5.53 -13.48 5.37
N ILE A 67 4.24 -13.58 5.71
CA ILE A 67 3.69 -14.71 6.48
C ILE A 67 3.99 -16.04 5.78
N TRP A 68 3.78 -16.10 4.46
CA TRP A 68 4.04 -17.30 3.67
C TRP A 68 5.53 -17.66 3.64
N ARG A 69 6.43 -16.68 3.52
CA ARG A 69 7.88 -16.88 3.62
C ARG A 69 8.28 -17.46 4.98
N PHE A 70 7.78 -16.90 6.08
CA PHE A 70 8.02 -17.44 7.41
C PHE A 70 7.53 -18.89 7.55
N PHE A 71 6.34 -19.19 7.02
CA PHE A 71 5.80 -20.54 7.03
C PHE A 71 6.70 -21.53 6.27
N ILE A 72 7.17 -21.16 5.07
CA ILE A 72 8.10 -21.99 4.29
C ILE A 72 9.39 -22.24 5.07
N ILE A 73 9.97 -21.21 5.68
CA ILE A 73 11.20 -21.35 6.48
C ILE A 73 10.97 -22.34 7.62
N ILE A 74 9.86 -22.22 8.35
CA ILE A 74 9.53 -23.13 9.46
C ILE A 74 9.39 -24.57 8.96
N VAL A 75 8.65 -24.81 7.88
CA VAL A 75 8.45 -26.15 7.31
C VAL A 75 9.78 -26.73 6.83
N THR A 76 10.58 -25.93 6.14
CA THR A 76 11.89 -26.34 5.61
C THR A 76 12.85 -26.69 6.75
N MET A 77 12.93 -25.86 7.79
CA MET A 77 13.75 -26.12 8.98
C MET A 77 13.30 -27.38 9.72
N ARG A 78 11.98 -27.62 9.83
CA ARG A 78 11.44 -28.87 10.39
C ARG A 78 11.88 -30.08 9.56
N ILE A 79 11.84 -30.00 8.23
CA ILE A 79 12.30 -31.09 7.35
C ILE A 79 13.80 -31.34 7.53
N TYR A 80 14.63 -30.29 7.57
CA TYR A 80 16.07 -30.42 7.81
C TYR A 80 16.39 -31.07 9.16
N VAL A 81 15.61 -30.78 10.20
CA VAL A 81 15.78 -31.37 11.54
C VAL A 81 15.25 -32.80 11.60
N CYS A 82 14.14 -33.12 10.94
CA CYS A 82 13.52 -34.45 10.96
C CYS A 82 14.20 -35.45 10.01
N TYR A 83 14.80 -34.98 8.93
CA TYR A 83 15.59 -35.78 8.00
C TYR A 83 16.97 -35.14 7.84
N PRO A 84 17.85 -35.23 8.86
CA PRO A 84 19.24 -34.88 8.64
C PRO A 84 19.73 -35.80 7.52
N LEU A 85 20.13 -35.20 6.40
CA LEU A 85 20.74 -35.91 5.28
C LEU A 85 21.75 -36.90 5.88
N SER A 86 21.44 -38.19 5.77
CA SER A 86 22.34 -39.28 6.13
C SER A 86 23.51 -39.20 5.16
N VAL A 87 24.48 -38.33 5.47
CA VAL A 87 25.76 -38.26 4.80
C VAL A 87 26.41 -39.62 5.02
N LYS A 88 26.32 -40.48 3.99
CA LYS A 88 27.15 -41.67 3.91
C LYS A 88 28.59 -41.19 3.81
N ARG A 89 29.34 -41.46 4.89
CA ARG A 89 30.79 -41.34 4.96
C ARG A 89 31.45 -42.21 3.90
#